data_AF-A0A1I1UXS0-F1
#
_entry.id   AF-A0A1I1UXS0-F1
#
_cell.length_a   1.000
_cell.length_b   1.000
_cell.length_c   1.000
_cell.angle_alpha   90.00
_cell.angle_beta   90.00
_cell.angle_gamma   90.00
#
_symmetry.space_group_name_H-M   'P 1'
#
loop_
_entity.id
_entity.type
_entity.pdbx_description
1 polymer ?
#
loop_
_entity_poly.entity_id
_entity_poly.type
_entity_poly.pdbx_seq_one_letter_code
_entity_poly.pdbx_strand_id
1 'polypeptide(L)'
;MNLTLATFLKNTLELDNSCIEIHPDYSGRGMYDEKTTGLSGNFSVNCIWKLIIKYRKEVETITPLDTIDLRSDEFARGIIVY
;
A
#
# COMPACT_ATOMS: atom_id res chain seq x y z
N MET A 1 4.19 -3.02 4.56
CA MET A 1 2.95 -2.34 5.02
C MET A 1 2.07 -3.27 5.86
N ASN A 2 1.36 -2.74 6.86
CA ASN A 2 0.37 -3.51 7.64
C ASN A 2 -1.05 -3.44 7.03
N LEU A 3 -1.93 -4.36 7.45
CA LEU A 3 -3.29 -4.48 6.92
C LEU A 3 -4.16 -3.24 7.16
N THR A 4 -4.00 -2.57 8.31
CA THR A 4 -4.77 -1.37 8.65
C THR A 4 -4.45 -0.22 7.70
N LEU A 5 -3.17 0.03 7.46
CA LEU A 5 -2.70 1.04 6.51
C LEU A 5 -3.14 0.70 5.08
N ALA A 6 -3.01 -0.57 4.68
CA ALA A 6 -3.45 -1.02 3.37
C ALA A 6 -4.96 -0.80 3.16
N THR A 7 -5.78 -1.13 4.17
CA THR A 7 -7.24 -0.91 4.14
C THR A 7 -7.58 0.58 4.06
N PHE A 8 -6.90 1.43 4.83
CA PHE A 8 -7.08 2.87 4.77
C PHE A 8 -6.78 3.42 3.35
N LEU A 9 -5.65 3.03 2.78
CA LEU A 9 -5.24 3.45 1.45
C LEU A 9 -6.19 2.94 0.36
N LYS A 10 -6.63 1.69 0.42
CA LYS A 10 -7.64 1.13 -0.48
C LYS A 10 -8.91 1.97 -0.47
N ASN A 11 -9.50 2.19 0.70
CA ASN A 11 -10.74 2.96 0.83
C ASN A 11 -10.57 4.38 0.29
N THR A 12 -9.41 4.98 0.50
CA THR A 12 -9.10 6.34 0.03
C THR A 12 -8.97 6.40 -1.50
N LEU A 13 -8.38 5.39 -2.13
CA LEU A 13 -8.20 5.30 -3.59
C LEU A 13 -9.46 4.86 -4.34
N GLU A 14 -10.31 4.03 -3.73
CA GLU A 14 -11.60 3.65 -4.32
C GLU A 14 -12.53 4.87 -4.45
N LEU A 15 -12.43 5.85 -3.55
CA LEU A 15 -13.12 7.14 -3.67
C LEU A 15 -12.70 7.92 -4.93
N ASP A 16 -11.49 7.66 -5.45
CA ASP A 16 -10.92 8.28 -6.65
C ASP A 16 -11.09 7.40 -7.92
N ASN A 17 -11.98 6.40 -7.91
CA ASN A 17 -12.33 5.49 -9.03
C ASN A 17 -11.29 4.41 -9.42
N SER A 18 -10.46 3.93 -8.49
CA SER A 18 -9.52 2.82 -8.78
C SER A 18 -10.02 1.49 -8.22
N CYS A 19 -10.11 0.44 -9.06
CA CYS A 19 -10.30 -0.94 -8.55
C CYS A 19 -9.01 -1.41 -7.87
N ILE A 20 -9.08 -1.64 -6.55
CA ILE A 20 -7.92 -2.03 -5.73
C ILE A 20 -8.21 -3.27 -4.91
N GLU A 21 -7.24 -4.19 -4.93
CA GLU A 21 -7.28 -5.43 -4.17
C GLU A 21 -6.20 -5.42 -3.08
N ILE A 22 -6.53 -6.03 -1.93
CA ILE A 22 -5.61 -6.22 -0.81
C ILE A 22 -5.13 -7.67 -0.81
N HIS A 23 -3.83 -7.85 -0.69
CA HIS A 23 -3.15 -9.14 -0.55
C HIS A 23 -2.55 -9.22 0.85
N PRO A 24 -3.28 -9.76 1.85
CA PRO A 24 -2.88 -9.69 3.26
C PRO A 24 -1.63 -10.50 3.61
N ASP A 25 -1.30 -11.53 2.84
CA ASP A 25 -0.12 -12.38 2.99
C ASP A 25 0.87 -12.21 1.82
N TYR A 26 1.05 -10.98 1.35
CA TYR A 26 1.97 -10.70 0.26
C TYR A 26 3.43 -10.85 0.71
N SER A 27 4.23 -11.55 -0.10
CA SER A 27 5.67 -11.64 0.07
C SER A 27 6.32 -11.07 -1.19
N GLY A 28 6.70 -9.79 -1.13
CA GLY A 28 7.45 -9.15 -2.20
C GLY A 28 8.83 -9.80 -2.32
N ARG A 29 9.04 -10.60 -3.38
CA ARG A 29 10.29 -11.28 -3.77
C ARG A 29 11.18 -11.75 -2.59
N GLY A 30 10.62 -12.55 -1.69
CA GLY A 30 11.43 -13.41 -0.82
C GLY A 30 12.31 -12.70 0.20
N MET A 31 11.95 -11.49 0.65
CA MET A 31 12.54 -10.96 1.88
C MET A 31 12.00 -11.73 3.10
N TYR A 32 12.71 -12.79 3.46
CA TYR A 32 12.92 -13.26 4.84
C TYR A 32 11.68 -13.52 5.70
N ASP A 33 10.83 -14.50 5.37
CA ASP A 33 9.76 -15.04 6.25
C ASP A 33 8.73 -14.04 6.81
N GLU A 34 8.89 -12.74 6.55
CA GLU A 34 8.02 -11.66 7.01
C GLU A 34 6.96 -11.40 5.95
N LYS A 35 5.73 -11.77 6.29
CA LYS A 35 4.57 -11.48 5.47
C LYS A 35 4.19 -10.02 5.63
N THR A 36 3.86 -9.39 4.52
CA THR A 36 3.39 -8.01 4.50
C THR A 36 2.06 -7.92 3.76
N THR A 37 1.37 -6.78 3.86
CA THR A 37 0.14 -6.56 3.11
C THR A 37 0.45 -5.76 1.84
N GLY A 38 0.12 -6.35 0.68
CA GLY A 38 0.25 -5.68 -0.62
C GLY A 38 -1.07 -5.07 -1.07
N LEU A 39 -1.01 -3.93 -1.76
CA LEU A 39 -2.11 -3.34 -2.51
C LEU A 39 -1.83 -3.49 -3.99
N SER A 40 -2.77 -4.06 -4.76
CA SER A 40 -2.65 -4.15 -6.21
C SER A 40 -3.73 -3.36 -6.93
N GLY A 41 -3.37 -2.69 -8.01
CA GLY A 41 -4.34 -1.98 -8.85
C GLY A 41 -3.67 -1.11 -9.93
N ASN A 42 -4.46 -0.23 -10.53
CA ASN A 42 -3.98 0.72 -11.54
C ASN A 42 -3.51 2.04 -10.88
N PHE A 43 -2.43 1.96 -10.10
CA PHE A 43 -1.82 3.13 -9.46
C PHE A 43 -0.30 2.95 -9.38
N SER A 44 0.42 4.06 -9.22
CA SER A 44 1.87 4.03 -8.98
C SER A 44 2.19 4.13 -7.49
N VAL A 45 3.40 3.73 -7.08
CA VAL A 45 3.88 3.96 -5.71
C VAL A 45 3.83 5.45 -5.32
N ASN A 46 4.05 6.34 -6.30
CA ASN A 46 3.97 7.79 -6.11
C ASN A 46 2.54 8.25 -5.79
N CYS A 47 1.51 7.57 -6.33
CA CYS A 47 0.14 7.86 -5.96
C CYS A 47 -0.10 7.55 -4.47
N ILE A 48 0.45 6.42 -3.99
CA ILE A 48 0.35 6.04 -2.57
C ILE A 48 1.09 7.05 -1.69
N TRP A 49 2.32 7.44 -2.05
CA TRP A 49 3.05 8.47 -1.30
C TRP A 49 2.31 9.81 -1.23
N LYS A 50 1.71 10.26 -2.33
CA LYS A 50 0.90 11.48 -2.34
C LYS A 50 -0.28 11.39 -1.38
N LEU A 51 -0.93 10.22 -1.28
CA LEU A 51 -2.03 10.00 -0.34
C LEU A 51 -1.54 9.99 1.11
N ILE A 52 -0.44 9.31 1.39
CA ILE A 52 0.16 9.32 2.74
C ILE A 52 0.49 10.74 3.18
N ILE A 53 1.06 11.55 2.30
CA ILE A 53 1.37 12.95 2.60
C ILE A 53 0.08 13.77 2.79
N LYS A 54 -0.92 13.58 1.90
CA LYS A 54 -2.22 14.28 1.96
C LYS A 54 -2.97 13.98 3.27
N TYR A 55 -2.96 12.74 3.72
CA TYR A 55 -3.64 12.25 4.94
C TYR A 55 -2.64 11.95 6.06
N ARG A 56 -1.56 12.74 6.12
CA ARG A 56 -0.44 12.51 7.05
C ARG A 56 -0.90 12.28 8.49
N LYS A 57 -1.81 13.13 8.99
CA LYS A 57 -2.24 13.10 10.39
C LYS A 57 -2.97 11.79 10.70
N GLU A 58 -3.87 11.38 9.81
CA GLU A 58 -4.62 10.13 9.91
C GLU A 58 -3.68 8.93 9.82
N VAL A 59 -2.73 8.94 8.88
CA VAL A 59 -1.75 7.86 8.72
C VAL A 59 -0.85 7.74 9.95
N GLU A 60 -0.38 8.85 10.53
CA GLU A 60 0.42 8.87 11.76
C GLU A 60 -0.33 8.25 12.97
N THR A 61 -1.66 8.25 12.99
CA THR A 61 -2.44 7.51 14.01
C THR A 61 -2.44 6.00 13.81
N ILE A 62 -2.19 5.53 12.58
CA ILE A 62 -2.18 4.11 12.22
C ILE A 62 -0.75 3.56 12.33
N THR A 63 0.24 4.28 11.81
CA THR A 63 1.63 3.86 11.71
C THR A 63 2.55 5.08 11.61
N PRO A 64 3.68 5.10 12.35
CA PRO A 64 4.66 6.19 12.23
C PRO A 64 5.21 6.32 10.80
N LEU A 65 5.23 7.53 10.24
CA LEU A 65 5.62 7.73 8.82
C LEU A 65 7.03 7.26 8.49
N ASP A 66 7.96 7.40 9.44
CA ASP A 66 9.35 6.98 9.34
C ASP A 66 9.52 5.45 9.25
N THR A 67 8.48 4.69 9.66
CA THR A 67 8.44 3.24 9.54
C THR A 67 7.81 2.75 8.23
N ILE A 68 7.26 3.66 7.42
CA ILE A 68 6.64 3.33 6.14
C ILE A 68 7.75 3.22 5.08
N ASP A 69 8.10 2.00 4.71
CA ASP A 69 8.82 1.70 3.47
C ASP A 69 7.81 1.20 2.44
N LEU A 70 7.68 1.91 1.32
CA LEU A 70 6.81 1.52 0.21
C LEU A 70 7.65 1.10 -0.98
N ARG A 71 7.39 -0.08 -1.51
CA ARG A 71 8.02 -0.60 -2.72
C ARG A 71 6.97 -1.05 -3.72
N SER A 72 7.29 -0.89 -5.00
CA SER A 72 6.49 -1.44 -6.08
C SER A 72 7.11 -2.72 -6.61
N ASP A 73 6.31 -3.77 -6.79
CA ASP A 73 6.64 -4.88 -7.69
C ASP A 73 5.74 -4.82 -8.92
N GLU A 74 6.34 -5.07 -10.08
CA GLU A 74 5.63 -5.18 -11.35
C GLU A 74 5.41 -6.66 -11.65
N PHE A 75 4.15 -7.10 -11.54
CA PHE A 75 3.72 -8.40 -12.03
C PHE A 75 2.97 -8.23 -13.34
N ALA A 76 2.82 -9.31 -14.11
CA ALA A 76 2.10 -9.34 -15.39
C ALA A 76 0.62 -8.85 -15.36
N ARG A 77 0.12 -8.40 -14.20
CA ARG A 77 -1.26 -7.93 -13.95
C ARG A 77 -1.35 -6.52 -13.35
N GLY A 78 -0.25 -5.81 -13.15
CA GLY A 78 -0.25 -4.44 -12.58
C GLY A 78 0.83 -4.21 -11.52
N ILE A 79 0.70 -3.09 -10.80
CA ILE A 79 1.63 -2.67 -9.75
C ILE A 79 1.10 -3.16 -8.39
N ILE A 80 1.97 -3.78 -7.61
CA ILE A 80 1.71 -4.10 -6.19
C ILE A 80 2.57 -3.20 -5.33
N VAL A 81 1.96 -2.48 -4.39
CA VAL A 81 2.65 -1.64 -3.39
C VAL A 81 2.57 -2.26 -2.01
N TYR A 82 3.70 -2.37 -1.33
CA TYR A 82 3.82 -2.94 0.02
C TYR A 82 4.87 -2.24 0.85
#